data_AF-A0A971YAN5-F1
#
_entry.id   AF-A0A971YAN5-F1
#
_cell.length_a   1.000
_cell.length_b   1.000
_cell.length_c   1.000
_cell.angle_alpha   90.00
_cell.angle_beta   90.00
_cell.angle_gamma   90.00
#
_symmetry.space_group_name_H-M   'P 1'
#
loop_
_entity.id
_entity.type
_entity.pdbx_description
1 polymer ?
#
loop_
_entity_poly.entity_id
_entity_poly.type
_entity_poly.pdbx_seq_one_letter_code
_entity_poly.pdbx_strand_id
1 'polypeptide(L)' 'MAQIDAFFKMMHELGASDLHLSSGSQPIIRLHGEMQRIKYKVLEHEELKKLLYEITPENKAKL' A
#
# COMPACT_ATOMS: atom_id res chain seq x y z
N MET A 1 7.97 -1.05 13.44
CA MET A 1 6.76 -1.42 12.68
C MET A 1 6.93 -0.82 11.31
N ALA A 2 6.78 -1.62 10.26
CA ALA A 2 6.92 -1.14 8.89
C ALA A 2 5.81 -0.12 8.61
N GLN A 3 6.07 0.87 7.76
CA GLN A 3 5.02 1.83 7.38
C GLN A 3 3.86 1.12 6.69
N ILE A 4 4.14 0.07 5.91
CA ILE A 4 3.12 -0.70 5.20
C ILE A 4 2.14 -1.45 6.14
N ASP A 5 2.57 -1.79 7.36
CA ASP A 5 1.72 -2.44 8.36
C ASP A 5 0.49 -1.59 8.71
N ALA A 6 0.62 -0.26 8.69
CA ALA A 6 -0.49 0.65 8.95
C ALA A 6 -1.59 0.54 7.87
N PHE A 7 -1.21 0.33 6.61
CA PHE A 7 -2.18 0.09 5.54
C PHE A 7 -2.89 -1.25 5.72
N PHE A 8 -2.16 -2.31 6.05
CA PHE A 8 -2.77 -3.63 6.28
C PHE A 8 -3.70 -3.66 7.49
N LYS A 9 -3.33 -2.98 8.57
CA LYS A 9 -4.20 -2.82 9.73
C LYS A 9 -5.49 -2.09 9.36
N MET A 10 -5.37 -0.99 8.62
CA MET A 10 -6.54 -0.24 8.12
C MET A 10 -7.42 -1.10 7.21
N MET A 11 -6.84 -1.88 6.28
CA MET A 11 -7.61 -2.78 5.43
C MET A 11 -8.42 -3.78 6.24
N HIS A 12 -7.78 -4.41 7.24
CA HIS A 12 -8.43 -5.38 8.12
C HIS A 12 -9.56 -4.74 8.92
N GLU A 13 -9.33 -3.55 9.50
CA GLU A 13 -10.35 -2.82 10.27
C GLU A 13 -11.55 -2.38 9.40
N LEU A 14 -11.31 -2.00 8.15
CA LEU A 14 -12.34 -1.57 7.22
C LEU A 14 -13.01 -2.74 6.48
N GLY A 15 -12.45 -3.95 6.53
CA GLY A 15 -12.94 -5.09 5.73
C GLY A 15 -12.67 -4.95 4.23
N ALA A 16 -11.58 -4.26 3.85
CA ALA A 16 -11.16 -4.12 2.46
C ALA A 16 -10.53 -5.42 1.92
N SER A 17 -10.80 -5.73 0.65
CA SER A 17 -10.26 -6.93 -0.01
C SER A 17 -8.88 -6.71 -0.61
N ASP A 18 -8.64 -5.53 -1.18
CA ASP A 18 -7.44 -5.21 -1.95
C ASP A 18 -6.86 -3.85 -1.54
N LEU A 19 -5.54 -3.73 -1.56
CA LEU A 19 -4.81 -2.48 -1.48
C LEU A 19 -4.04 -2.28 -2.79
N HIS A 20 -4.35 -1.20 -3.47
CA HIS A 20 -3.75 -0.79 -4.72
C HIS A 20 -2.78 0.37 -4.45
N LEU A 21 -1.52 0.14 -4.77
CA LEU A 21 -0.43 1.10 -4.64
C LEU A 21 0.19 1.34 -6.02
N SER A 22 0.28 2.59 -6.43
CA SER A 22 0.84 2.98 -7.72
C SER A 22 1.52 4.35 -7.61
N SER A 23 2.65 4.50 -8.29
CA SER A 23 3.37 5.77 -8.33
C SER A 23 2.53 6.83 -9.04
N GLY A 24 2.51 8.05 -8.52
CA GLY A 24 1.69 9.15 -9.04
C GLY A 24 0.22 9.07 -8.64
N SER A 25 -0.17 8.12 -7.78
CA SER A 25 -1.52 8.05 -7.22
C SER A 25 -1.51 8.02 -5.69
N GLN A 26 -2.62 8.47 -5.09
CA GLN A 26 -2.94 8.10 -3.72
C GLN A 26 -3.22 6.59 -3.63
N PRO A 27 -2.98 5.96 -2.46
CA PRO A 27 -3.41 4.59 -2.18
C PRO A 27 -4.92 4.43 -2.40
N ILE A 28 -5.32 3.28 -2.92
CA ILE A 28 -6.72 2.93 -3.15
C ILE A 28 -7.00 1.60 -2.47
N ILE A 29 -8.13 1.47 -1.80
CA ILE A 29 -8.64 0.20 -1.30
C ILE A 29 -9.86 -0.24 -2.09
N ARG A 30 -10.04 -1.55 -2.23
CA ARG A 30 -11.32 -2.10 -2.66
C ARG A 30 -12.14 -2.47 -1.44
N LEU A 31 -13.28 -1.80 -1.25
CA LEU A 31 -14.20 -2.05 -0.15
C LEU A 31 -15.56 -2.46 -0.71
N HIS A 32 -15.96 -3.71 -0.45
CA HIS A 32 -17.23 -4.28 -0.94
C HIS A 32 -17.43 -4.13 -2.46
N GLY A 33 -16.35 -4.28 -3.25
CA GLY A 33 -16.37 -4.18 -4.71
C GLY A 33 -15.99 -2.79 -5.25
N GLU A 34 -16.12 -1.74 -4.44
CA GLU A 34 -15.89 -0.36 -4.85
C GLU A 34 -14.48 0.15 -4.56
N MET A 35 -13.92 0.92 -5.48
CA MET A 35 -12.58 1.50 -5.35
C MET A 35 -12.63 2.85 -4.62
N GLN A 36 -11.96 2.95 -3.47
CA GLN A 36 -11.96 4.15 -2.65
C GLN A 36 -10.54 4.65 -2.38
N ARG A 37 -10.28 5.93 -2.66
CA ARG A 37 -9.00 6.57 -2.36
C ARG A 37 -8.87 6.79 -0.86
N ILE A 38 -7.74 6.41 -0.29
CA ILE A 38 -7.41 6.74 1.09
C ILE A 38 -6.90 8.18 1.13
N LYS A 39 -7.31 8.94 2.15
CA LYS A 39 -6.76 10.27 2.43
C LYS A 39 -5.30 10.17 2.86
N TYR A 40 -4.42 10.14 1.88
CA TYR A 40 -2.98 10.09 2.03
C TYR A 40 -2.34 10.94 0.92
N LYS A 41 -1.03 11.19 1.02
CA LYS A 41 -0.32 11.86 -0.08
C LYS A 41 -0.27 10.97 -1.32
N VAL A 42 -0.01 11.59 -2.48
CA VAL A 42 0.37 10.86 -3.68
C VAL A 42 1.71 10.16 -3.43
N LEU A 43 1.81 8.90 -3.83
CA LEU A 43 3.02 8.12 -3.65
C LEU A 43 3.98 8.37 -4.81
N GLU A 44 5.17 8.88 -4.52
CA GLU A 44 6.25 8.98 -5.49
C GLU A 44 6.96 7.64 -5.68
N HIS A 45 7.65 7.47 -6.80
CA HIS A 45 8.28 6.20 -7.17
C HIS A 45 9.21 5.65 -6.07
N GLU A 46 10.14 6.48 -5.58
CA GLU A 46 11.11 6.08 -4.56
C GLU A 46 10.47 5.78 -3.21
N GLU A 47 9.39 6.49 -2.87
CA GLU A 47 8.65 6.24 -1.63
C GLU A 47 7.89 4.91 -1.72
N LEU A 48 7.16 4.69 -2.82
CA LEU A 48 6.44 3.44 -3.03
C LEU A 48 7.39 2.24 -3.02
N LYS A 49 8.55 2.37 -3.67
CA LYS A 49 9.57 1.32 -3.68
C LYS A 49 10.04 0.97 -2.26
N LYS A 50 10.35 1.98 -1.44
CA LYS A 50 10.74 1.78 -0.04
C LYS A 50 9.64 1.05 0.74
N LEU A 51 8.39 1.50 0.60
CA LEU A 51 7.23 0.90 1.26
C LEU A 51 7.06 -0.57 0.90
N LEU A 52 7.12 -0.92 -0.40
CA LEU A 52 7.01 -2.30 -0.86
C LEU A 52 8.19 -3.17 -0.40
N TYR A 53 9.38 -2.60 -0.29
CA TYR A 53 10.57 -3.33 0.11
C TYR A 53 10.57 -3.70 1.59
N GLU A 54 9.78 -3.01 2.44
CA GLU A 54 9.61 -3.39 3.86
C GLU A 54 9.05 -4.82 4.02
N ILE A 55 8.28 -5.31 3.04
CA ILE A 55 7.69 -6.66 3.04
C ILE A 55 8.29 -7.59 1.98
N THR A 56 9.27 -7.11 1.22
CA THR A 56 9.91 -7.91 0.18
C THR A 56 11.04 -8.73 0.80
N PRO A 57 11.06 -10.07 0.65
CA PRO A 57 12.18 -10.88 1.11
C PRO A 57 13.52 -10.43 0.50
N GLU A 58 14.60 -10.46 1.27
CA GLU A 58 15.91 -9.95 0.86
C GLU A 58 16.42 -10.59 -0.44
N ASN A 59 16.16 -11.88 -0.65
CA ASN A 59 16.56 -12.62 -1.85
C ASN A 59 15.75 -12.25 -3.11
N LYS A 60 14.67 -11.46 -2.97
CA LYS A 60 13.83 -10.93 -4.05
C LYS A 60 13.97 -9.42 -4.22
N ALA A 61 14.52 -8.71 -3.24
CA ALA A 61 14.72 -7.26 -3.27
C ALA A 61 15.90 -6.80 -4.15
N LYS A 62 16.74 -7.73 -4.63
CA LYS A 62 17.91 -7.42 -5.46
C LYS A 62 17.49 -7.06 -6.90
N LEU A 63 17.85 -5.83 -7.29
CA LEU A 63 17.92 -5.34 -8.66
C LEU A 63 18.93 -6.17 -9.47
#